data_AF-A0A8C4L6Q6-F1
#
_entry.id   AF-A0A8C4L6Q6-F1
#
_cell.length_a   1.000
_cell.length_b   1.000
_cell.length_c   1.000
_cell.angle_alpha   90.00
_cell.angle_beta   90.00
_cell.angle_gamma   90.00
#
_symmetry.space_group_name_H-M   'P 1'
#
loop_
_entity.id
_entity.type
_entity.pdbx_description
1 polymer ?
#
loop_
_entity_poly.entity_id
_entity_poly.type
_entity_poly.pdbx_seq_one_letter_code
_entity_poly.pdbx_strand_id
1 'polypeptide(L)'
;MVLLLNSESLLMTANKTVLKPEQQKWNICINMSLGTSNMLLLINVILIFWVSCAHGQGRTCDFPEIKHGNIYDENRYKQSFPVAVGKYFYYSCHYSFVSRSQSLWTAIMCTEEGWSPAPKCLRQCFFPWVENGHSASSGQTHREGDTVQIVCDKGYSLPNNQSNITCIESGWSIHPKCSPILSKGTCGPPPPIDNGDITTFPLPAYPPGSTVEYQCQFLHQLQGNRIITCWNGEWSKPPKCLDACVISEEKMEKHNIELRWRDEKKVYSRTGDVVEFVCKPGYRRKRDSTEFRATCQEGKLEYPTCERQRFNTRS
;
A
#
# COMPACT_ATOMS: atom_id res chain seq x y z
N MET A 1 -42.90 -44.44 -62.45
CA MET A 1 -42.75 -43.80 -61.13
C MET A 1 -41.30 -43.32 -61.04
N VAL A 2 -41.15 -42.03 -61.25
CA VAL A 2 -39.97 -41.19 -61.54
C VAL A 2 -39.36 -40.77 -60.19
N LEU A 3 -38.06 -40.69 -59.88
CA LEU A 3 -36.73 -40.85 -60.51
C LEU A 3 -35.75 -41.13 -59.32
N LEU A 4 -34.80 -42.08 -59.40
CA LEU A 4 -33.35 -41.95 -59.76
C LEU A 4 -32.52 -41.06 -58.80
N LEU A 5 -31.24 -41.31 -58.46
CA LEU A 5 -30.25 -42.37 -58.68
C LEU A 5 -29.02 -42.05 -57.79
N ASN A 6 -28.39 -43.11 -57.28
CA ASN A 6 -26.96 -43.40 -57.06
C ASN A 6 -25.88 -42.27 -56.97
N SER A 7 -24.94 -42.43 -56.04
CA SER A 7 -23.51 -42.77 -56.32
C SER A 7 -22.70 -42.72 -55.01
N GLU A 8 -22.22 -43.88 -54.54
CA GLU A 8 -20.81 -44.33 -54.59
C GLU A 8 -19.80 -43.47 -53.83
N SER A 9 -19.23 -44.04 -52.76
CA SER A 9 -17.91 -43.66 -52.25
C SER A 9 -17.13 -44.90 -51.82
N LEU A 10 -16.09 -45.22 -52.61
CA LEU A 10 -15.09 -46.24 -52.33
C LEU A 10 -13.91 -45.61 -51.57
N LEU A 11 -13.54 -46.26 -50.47
CA LEU A 11 -12.20 -46.48 -49.91
C LEU A 11 -11.08 -45.44 -50.18
N MET A 12 -10.50 -44.89 -49.10
CA MET A 12 -9.04 -44.88 -48.90
C MET A 12 -8.67 -45.04 -47.42
N THR A 13 -7.82 -46.03 -47.17
CA THR A 13 -7.08 -46.27 -45.93
C THR A 13 -5.91 -45.29 -45.75
N ALA A 14 -5.82 -44.74 -44.54
CA ALA A 14 -4.65 -44.33 -43.75
C ALA A 14 -3.51 -43.50 -44.37
N ASN A 15 -3.27 -42.32 -43.79
CA ASN A 15 -1.97 -42.08 -43.13
C ASN A 15 -2.10 -41.14 -41.92
N LYS A 16 -1.44 -41.50 -40.81
CA LYS A 16 -1.43 -40.78 -39.52
C LYS A 16 -0.42 -39.62 -39.56
N THR A 17 -0.83 -38.44 -39.11
CA THR A 17 0.03 -37.59 -38.26
C THR A 17 -0.84 -36.95 -37.17
N VAL A 18 -0.47 -37.24 -35.92
CA VAL A 18 -1.13 -36.75 -34.71
C VAL A 18 -0.70 -35.29 -34.49
N LEU A 19 -1.64 -34.35 -34.53
CA LEU A 19 -1.45 -32.97 -34.08
C LEU A 19 -2.43 -32.65 -32.93
N LYS A 20 -1.90 -32.01 -31.88
CA LYS A 20 -2.52 -31.73 -30.58
C LYS A 20 -3.75 -30.79 -30.68
N PRO A 21 -4.70 -30.83 -29.71
CA PRO A 21 -6.05 -30.26 -29.84
C PRO A 21 -6.14 -28.74 -29.60
N GLU A 22 -5.17 -27.94 -30.04
CA GLU A 22 -5.15 -26.48 -29.78
C GLU A 22 -5.29 -25.57 -31.02
N GLN A 23 -5.42 -26.13 -32.23
CA GLN A 23 -5.57 -25.33 -33.47
C GLN A 23 -7.01 -25.22 -34.01
N GLN A 24 -8.03 -25.72 -33.32
CA GLN A 24 -9.42 -25.64 -33.79
C GLN A 24 -10.15 -24.32 -33.47
N LYS A 25 -9.48 -23.28 -32.95
CA LYS A 25 -10.14 -22.01 -32.56
C LYS A 25 -9.81 -20.77 -33.39
N TRP A 26 -9.16 -20.90 -34.55
CA TRP A 26 -8.68 -19.72 -35.29
C TRP A 26 -9.13 -19.58 -36.75
N ASN A 27 -10.04 -20.41 -37.27
CA ASN A 27 -10.47 -20.33 -38.68
C ASN A 27 -11.99 -20.20 -38.87
N ILE A 28 -12.62 -19.18 -38.29
CA ILE A 28 -13.93 -18.69 -38.77
C ILE A 28 -13.88 -17.16 -38.89
N CYS A 29 -12.92 -16.64 -39.65
CA CYS A 29 -12.91 -15.25 -40.10
C CYS A 29 -12.33 -15.19 -41.51
N ILE A 30 -12.98 -15.80 -42.50
CA ILE A 30 -12.68 -15.53 -43.91
C ILE A 30 -13.99 -15.23 -44.67
N ASN A 31 -14.09 -13.97 -45.09
CA ASN A 31 -14.77 -13.39 -46.26
C ASN A 31 -16.03 -14.06 -46.84
N MET A 32 -17.15 -13.31 -46.81
CA MET A 32 -18.08 -13.25 -47.93
C MET A 32 -18.32 -11.79 -48.31
N SER A 33 -17.79 -11.40 -49.47
CA SER A 33 -18.31 -10.29 -50.26
C SER A 33 -19.55 -10.78 -51.02
N LEU A 34 -20.53 -9.89 -51.19
CA LEU A 34 -21.54 -9.75 -52.27
C LEU A 34 -22.46 -8.61 -51.80
N GLY A 35 -22.60 -7.49 -52.51
CA GLY A 35 -23.20 -7.42 -53.83
C GLY A 35 -24.62 -6.85 -53.68
N THR A 36 -24.74 -5.53 -53.86
CA THR A 36 -25.91 -4.63 -53.86
C THR A 36 -27.33 -5.24 -53.99
N SER A 37 -28.26 -4.83 -53.12
CA SER A 37 -29.40 -3.93 -53.46
C SER A 37 -30.38 -3.76 -52.28
N ASN A 38 -31.03 -2.59 -52.25
CA ASN A 38 -32.19 -2.18 -51.43
C ASN A 38 -31.99 -1.76 -49.96
N MET A 39 -31.71 -0.46 -49.86
CA MET A 39 -32.25 0.55 -48.94
C MET A 39 -33.17 0.11 -47.78
N LEU A 40 -32.81 0.63 -46.60
CA LEU A 40 -33.59 0.77 -45.36
C LEU A 40 -33.85 -0.52 -44.55
N LEU A 41 -32.82 -1.03 -43.84
CA LEU A 41 -32.96 -1.77 -42.56
C LEU A 41 -31.63 -2.07 -41.82
N LEU A 42 -30.54 -1.34 -42.08
CA LEU A 42 -29.17 -1.67 -41.58
C LEU A 42 -28.60 -0.76 -40.49
N ILE A 43 -29.42 -0.12 -39.64
CA ILE A 43 -28.90 0.77 -38.57
C ILE A 43 -28.98 0.15 -37.16
N ASN A 44 -29.82 -0.85 -36.91
CA ASN A 44 -29.96 -1.43 -35.56
C ASN A 44 -29.24 -2.77 -35.31
N VAL A 45 -28.64 -3.40 -36.34
CA VAL A 45 -27.88 -4.66 -36.15
C VAL A 45 -26.37 -4.41 -35.97
N ILE A 46 -25.86 -3.24 -36.39
CA ILE A 46 -24.44 -2.89 -36.27
C ILE A 46 -24.10 -2.37 -34.85
N LEU A 47 -25.07 -1.84 -34.11
CA LEU A 47 -24.86 -1.37 -32.72
C LEU A 47 -24.82 -2.49 -31.66
N ILE A 48 -25.29 -3.70 -31.98
CA ILE A 48 -25.19 -4.86 -31.06
C ILE A 48 -23.91 -5.67 -31.34
N PHE A 49 -23.32 -5.55 -32.53
CA PHE A 49 -22.13 -6.32 -32.93
C PHE A 49 -20.78 -5.61 -32.74
N TRP A 50 -20.75 -4.45 -32.05
CA TRP A 50 -19.51 -3.83 -31.55
C TRP A 50 -19.28 -4.03 -30.05
N VAL A 51 -20.16 -4.76 -29.36
CA VAL A 51 -20.03 -5.01 -27.89
C VAL A 51 -19.20 -6.27 -27.57
N SER A 52 -18.74 -7.06 -28.54
CA SER A 52 -18.08 -8.34 -28.26
C SER A 52 -16.56 -8.37 -28.39
N CYS A 53 -15.87 -7.22 -28.49
CA CYS A 53 -14.40 -7.16 -28.53
C CYS A 53 -13.78 -6.31 -27.40
N ALA A 54 -14.39 -6.29 -26.22
CA ALA A 54 -13.71 -5.82 -25.01
C ALA A 54 -14.12 -6.71 -23.83
N HIS A 55 -13.13 -7.28 -23.12
CA HIS A 55 -13.20 -8.19 -21.96
C HIS A 55 -12.85 -9.66 -22.24
N GLY A 56 -11.70 -9.88 -22.88
CA GLY A 56 -10.97 -11.14 -22.85
C GLY A 56 -9.56 -11.01 -22.28
N GLN A 57 -9.29 -10.04 -21.39
CA GLN A 57 -8.07 -10.10 -20.57
C GLN A 57 -8.37 -11.06 -19.42
N GLY A 58 -7.87 -12.30 -19.51
CA GLY A 58 -7.92 -13.23 -18.37
C GLY A 58 -7.32 -12.54 -17.15
N ARG A 59 -7.97 -12.66 -15.98
CA ARG A 59 -7.44 -12.05 -14.74
C ARG A 59 -6.05 -12.64 -14.46
N THR A 60 -5.10 -11.76 -14.16
CA THR A 60 -3.72 -12.14 -13.81
C THR A 60 -3.33 -11.52 -12.48
N CYS A 61 -2.34 -12.10 -11.81
CA CYS A 61 -1.75 -11.54 -10.60
C CYS A 61 -0.34 -11.01 -10.89
N ASP A 62 -0.05 -9.80 -10.40
CA ASP A 62 1.29 -9.22 -10.40
C ASP A 62 2.18 -9.87 -9.33
N PHE A 63 3.48 -9.60 -9.40
CA PHE A 63 4.43 -10.06 -8.39
C PHE A 63 4.02 -9.52 -7.01
N PRO A 64 3.87 -10.37 -5.98
CA PRO A 64 3.35 -9.95 -4.69
C PRO A 64 4.37 -9.11 -3.91
N GLU A 65 3.92 -7.97 -3.40
CA GLU A 65 4.69 -7.16 -2.45
C GLU A 65 4.45 -7.63 -1.01
N ILE A 66 5.48 -8.18 -0.37
CA ILE A 66 5.39 -8.76 0.97
C ILE A 66 6.26 -7.97 1.93
N LYS A 67 5.65 -7.14 2.79
CA LYS A 67 6.39 -6.44 3.85
C LYS A 67 6.96 -7.45 4.84
N HIS A 68 8.25 -7.33 5.14
CA HIS A 68 8.99 -8.26 6.01
C HIS A 68 8.96 -9.72 5.56
N GLY A 69 8.91 -9.96 4.25
CA GLY A 69 8.98 -11.30 3.69
C GLY A 69 9.47 -11.33 2.25
N ASN A 70 9.71 -12.54 1.75
CA ASN A 70 10.22 -12.77 0.41
C ASN A 70 9.58 -14.03 -0.21
N ILE A 71 9.44 -14.04 -1.53
CA ILE A 71 9.04 -15.22 -2.30
C ILE A 71 10.24 -16.18 -2.40
N TYR A 72 9.97 -17.49 -2.37
CA TYR A 72 10.97 -18.51 -2.66
C TYR A 72 11.50 -18.33 -4.09
N ASP A 73 12.83 -18.33 -4.28
CA ASP A 73 13.46 -18.19 -5.60
C ASP A 73 12.94 -16.98 -6.40
N GLU A 74 12.85 -15.83 -5.72
CA GLU A 74 12.34 -14.56 -6.28
C GLU A 74 12.97 -14.23 -7.65
N ASN A 75 14.29 -14.33 -7.78
CA ASN A 75 15.02 -13.96 -9.00
C ASN A 75 14.53 -14.75 -10.23
N ARG A 76 14.18 -16.03 -10.04
CA ARG A 76 13.65 -16.88 -11.12
C ARG A 76 12.21 -16.50 -11.45
N TYR A 77 11.35 -16.36 -10.45
CA TYR A 77 9.92 -16.19 -10.70
C TYR A 77 9.56 -14.78 -11.15
N LYS A 78 10.27 -13.74 -10.69
CA LYS A 78 9.99 -12.34 -11.03
C LYS A 78 9.89 -12.08 -12.53
N GLN A 79 10.67 -12.81 -13.33
CA GLN A 79 10.68 -12.70 -14.79
C GLN A 79 9.43 -13.29 -15.47
N SER A 80 8.65 -14.11 -14.76
CA SER A 80 7.48 -14.83 -15.28
C SER A 80 6.14 -14.17 -14.94
N PHE A 81 6.16 -13.01 -14.27
CA PHE A 81 4.96 -12.24 -13.93
C PHE A 81 4.58 -11.25 -15.06
N PRO A 82 3.29 -10.91 -15.20
CA PRO A 82 2.14 -11.36 -14.39
C PRO A 82 1.72 -12.81 -14.71
N VAL A 83 1.11 -13.49 -13.72
CA VAL A 83 0.73 -14.91 -13.82
C VAL A 83 -0.78 -15.13 -13.93
N ALA A 84 -1.20 -16.19 -14.61
CA ALA A 84 -2.60 -16.56 -14.71
C ALA A 84 -3.18 -17.14 -13.40
N VAL A 85 -4.50 -17.06 -13.24
CA VAL A 85 -5.26 -17.71 -12.16
C VAL A 85 -4.91 -19.20 -12.06
N GLY A 86 -4.79 -19.70 -10.82
CA GLY A 86 -4.43 -21.07 -10.49
C GLY A 86 -2.93 -21.32 -10.28
N LYS A 87 -2.07 -20.36 -10.64
CA LYS A 87 -0.64 -20.42 -10.27
C LYS A 87 -0.47 -20.16 -8.77
N TYR A 88 0.46 -20.87 -8.13
CA TYR A 88 0.76 -20.72 -6.71
C TYR A 88 2.26 -20.58 -6.47
N PHE A 89 2.62 -19.87 -5.39
CA PHE A 89 3.99 -19.63 -4.97
C PHE A 89 4.11 -19.79 -3.45
N TYR A 90 5.34 -19.99 -2.97
CA TYR A 90 5.63 -20.01 -1.55
C TYR A 90 6.38 -18.75 -1.14
N TYR A 91 6.02 -18.19 0.00
CA TYR A 91 6.75 -17.09 0.63
C TYR A 91 7.16 -17.44 2.06
N SER A 92 8.21 -16.78 2.53
CA SER A 92 8.69 -16.84 3.91
C SER A 92 8.72 -15.44 4.51
N CYS A 93 8.59 -15.35 5.83
CA CYS A 93 8.75 -14.09 6.56
C CYS A 93 10.19 -13.95 7.07
N HIS A 94 10.63 -12.71 7.21
CA HIS A 94 11.93 -12.37 7.81
C HIS A 94 11.96 -12.72 9.30
N TYR A 95 13.16 -12.65 9.89
CA TYR A 95 13.35 -12.90 11.32
C TYR A 95 12.44 -12.02 12.19
N SER A 96 11.87 -12.61 13.24
CA SER A 96 10.86 -12.01 14.12
C SER A 96 9.50 -11.70 13.45
N PHE A 97 9.22 -12.25 12.28
CA PHE A 97 7.90 -12.17 11.65
C PHE A 97 7.39 -13.56 11.26
N VAL A 98 6.07 -13.73 11.28
CA VAL A 98 5.41 -15.00 10.94
C VAL A 98 4.20 -14.78 10.04
N SER A 99 3.94 -15.76 9.18
CA SER A 99 2.71 -15.83 8.43
C SER A 99 1.55 -16.26 9.34
N ARG A 100 0.32 -16.07 8.87
CA ARG A 100 -0.88 -16.53 9.60
C ARG A 100 -0.84 -18.04 9.88
N SER A 101 -0.27 -18.83 8.98
CA SER A 101 -0.14 -20.29 9.11
C SER A 101 1.01 -20.73 10.03
N GLN A 102 1.92 -19.82 10.44
CA GLN A 102 3.14 -20.11 11.20
C GLN A 102 4.10 -21.09 10.51
N SER A 103 3.85 -21.40 9.25
CA SER A 103 4.72 -22.28 8.47
C SER A 103 5.90 -21.48 7.94
N LEU A 104 7.10 -22.07 7.97
CA LEU A 104 8.31 -21.49 7.37
C LEU A 104 8.08 -21.04 5.92
N TRP A 105 7.35 -21.86 5.16
CA TRP A 105 6.91 -21.57 3.81
C TRP A 105 5.38 -21.56 3.77
N THR A 106 4.80 -20.48 3.26
CA THR A 106 3.36 -20.30 3.15
C THR A 106 2.96 -20.18 1.69
N ALA A 107 2.01 -21.00 1.24
CA ALA A 107 1.52 -20.96 -0.12
C ALA A 107 0.53 -19.80 -0.32
N ILE A 108 0.63 -19.14 -1.47
CA ILE A 108 -0.35 -18.19 -2.00
C ILE A 108 -0.73 -18.61 -3.40
N MET A 109 -2.00 -18.44 -3.75
CA MET A 109 -2.54 -18.81 -5.06
C MET A 109 -3.14 -17.58 -5.73
N CYS A 110 -2.86 -17.41 -7.02
CA CYS A 110 -3.50 -16.40 -7.83
C CYS A 110 -4.95 -16.83 -8.09
N THR A 111 -5.90 -16.05 -7.58
CA THR A 111 -7.35 -16.25 -7.76
C THR A 111 -7.91 -15.12 -8.62
N GLU A 112 -9.20 -15.21 -8.96
CA GLU A 112 -9.88 -14.11 -9.66
C GLU A 112 -9.90 -12.80 -8.85
N GLU A 113 -9.75 -12.86 -7.53
CA GLU A 113 -9.72 -11.70 -6.62
C GLU A 113 -8.29 -11.24 -6.28
N GLY A 114 -7.27 -11.87 -6.88
CA GLY A 114 -5.85 -11.65 -6.56
C GLY A 114 -5.25 -12.76 -5.70
N TRP A 115 -4.20 -12.45 -4.94
CA TRP A 115 -3.52 -13.44 -4.10
C TRP A 115 -4.37 -13.89 -2.92
N SER A 116 -4.57 -15.20 -2.81
CA SER A 116 -5.31 -15.82 -1.69
C SER A 116 -4.51 -16.96 -1.05
N PRO A 117 -4.31 -16.96 0.29
CA PRO A 117 -4.55 -15.81 1.16
C PRO A 117 -3.65 -14.62 0.75
N ALA A 118 -4.07 -13.40 1.06
CA ALA A 118 -3.22 -12.23 0.87
C ALA A 118 -1.93 -12.40 1.69
N PRO A 119 -0.74 -12.32 1.07
CA PRO A 119 0.52 -12.55 1.77
C PRO A 119 0.72 -11.46 2.83
N LYS A 120 0.86 -11.88 4.09
CA LYS A 120 1.12 -10.99 5.22
C LYS A 120 2.07 -11.65 6.21
N CYS A 121 3.03 -10.87 6.67
CA CYS A 121 3.93 -11.21 7.77
C CYS A 121 3.58 -10.32 8.96
N LEU A 122 3.28 -10.94 10.10
CA LEU A 122 2.94 -10.25 11.35
C LEU A 122 4.13 -10.32 12.29
N ARG A 123 4.38 -9.24 13.03
CA ARG A 123 5.43 -9.23 14.05
C ARG A 123 5.20 -10.33 15.07
N GLN A 124 6.29 -11.00 15.44
CA GLN A 124 6.36 -11.95 16.54
C GLN A 124 7.22 -11.34 17.66
N CYS A 125 6.62 -11.14 18.83
CA CYS A 125 7.26 -10.54 20.00
C CYS A 125 7.47 -11.59 21.10
N PHE A 126 8.72 -11.94 21.39
CA PHE A 126 9.04 -12.72 22.59
C PHE A 126 8.88 -11.85 23.84
N PHE A 127 8.20 -12.34 24.86
CA PHE A 127 7.98 -11.63 26.12
C PHE A 127 8.96 -12.15 27.19
N PRO A 128 9.94 -11.35 27.62
CA PRO A 128 10.93 -11.77 28.61
C PRO A 128 10.36 -11.79 30.04
N TRP A 129 11.14 -12.29 30.98
CA TRP A 129 10.87 -12.11 32.40
C TRP A 129 10.97 -10.63 32.78
N VAL A 130 10.08 -10.16 33.65
CA VAL A 130 10.01 -8.74 34.07
C VAL A 130 10.79 -8.56 35.36
N GLU A 131 11.79 -7.66 35.36
CA GLU A 131 12.48 -7.25 36.58
C GLU A 131 11.56 -6.36 37.45
N ASN A 132 11.49 -6.62 38.76
CA ASN A 132 10.65 -5.90 39.73
C ASN A 132 9.15 -5.91 39.36
N GLY A 133 8.69 -7.01 38.77
CA GLY A 133 7.29 -7.23 38.42
C GLY A 133 7.03 -8.65 37.95
N HIS A 134 5.79 -8.92 37.60
CA HIS A 134 5.28 -10.24 37.26
C HIS A 134 4.32 -10.16 36.06
N SER A 135 4.37 -11.17 35.19
CA SER A 135 3.39 -11.36 34.12
C SER A 135 3.22 -12.84 33.82
N ALA A 136 1.98 -13.28 33.59
CA ALA A 136 1.65 -14.65 33.16
C ALA A 136 2.23 -14.98 31.77
N SER A 137 2.59 -13.96 30.99
CA SER A 137 3.17 -14.09 29.66
C SER A 137 4.70 -14.22 29.64
N SER A 138 5.36 -14.24 30.79
CA SER A 138 6.82 -14.40 30.88
C SER A 138 7.29 -15.69 30.18
N GLY A 139 8.18 -15.55 29.21
CA GLY A 139 8.70 -16.64 28.38
C GLY A 139 7.80 -17.04 27.20
N GLN A 140 6.67 -16.37 27.00
CA GLN A 140 5.75 -16.64 25.90
C GLN A 140 6.06 -15.77 24.68
N THR A 141 5.49 -16.15 23.53
CA THR A 141 5.64 -15.39 22.30
C THR A 141 4.28 -14.96 21.78
N HIS A 142 4.19 -13.69 21.42
CA HIS A 142 2.96 -13.00 21.03
C HIS A 142 3.04 -12.50 19.60
N ARG A 143 1.88 -12.23 19.00
CA ARG A 143 1.74 -11.69 17.66
C ARG A 143 1.37 -10.22 17.70
N GLU A 144 1.65 -9.54 16.59
CA GLU A 144 1.21 -8.17 16.35
C GLU A 144 -0.30 -8.01 16.65
N GLY A 145 -0.62 -7.06 17.51
CA GLY A 145 -1.96 -6.80 18.04
C GLY A 145 -2.23 -7.38 19.43
N ASP A 146 -1.47 -8.39 19.86
CA ASP A 146 -1.64 -8.99 21.19
C ASP A 146 -1.24 -8.01 22.29
N THR A 147 -2.02 -8.01 23.37
CA THR A 147 -1.76 -7.23 24.58
C THR A 147 -1.42 -8.13 25.75
N VAL A 148 -0.45 -7.71 26.55
CA VAL A 148 0.01 -8.43 27.74
C VAL A 148 -0.05 -7.51 28.94
N GLN A 149 -0.58 -8.03 30.04
CA GLN A 149 -0.61 -7.34 31.32
C GLN A 149 0.67 -7.60 32.12
N ILE A 150 1.19 -6.54 32.74
CA ILE A 150 2.32 -6.53 33.66
C ILE A 150 1.83 -5.97 34.99
N VAL A 151 2.16 -6.67 36.06
CA VAL A 151 1.93 -6.23 37.44
C VAL A 151 3.28 -5.93 38.06
N CYS A 152 3.57 -4.67 38.35
CA CYS A 152 4.83 -4.30 38.98
C CYS A 152 4.81 -4.53 40.50
N ASP A 153 5.97 -4.82 41.07
CA ASP A 153 6.16 -4.97 42.51
C ASP A 153 5.91 -3.66 43.25
N LYS A 154 5.69 -3.74 44.56
CA LYS A 154 5.43 -2.54 45.38
C LYS A 154 6.58 -1.53 45.25
N GLY A 155 6.24 -0.31 44.87
CA GLY A 155 7.21 0.77 44.66
C GLY A 155 7.83 0.76 43.26
N TYR A 156 7.30 -0.02 42.33
CA TYR A 156 7.70 -0.05 40.92
C TYR A 156 6.49 0.10 40.00
N SER A 157 6.75 0.45 38.74
CA SER A 157 5.72 0.78 37.75
C SER A 157 6.25 0.75 36.32
N LEU A 158 5.34 0.66 35.36
CA LEU A 158 5.64 0.97 33.97
C LEU A 158 5.47 2.48 33.71
N PRO A 159 6.08 3.02 32.64
CA PRO A 159 5.84 4.38 32.19
C PRO A 159 4.34 4.70 32.09
N ASN A 160 3.95 5.92 32.47
CA ASN A 160 2.57 6.43 32.42
C ASN A 160 1.56 5.62 33.25
N ASN A 161 2.03 4.88 34.27
CA ASN A 161 1.18 4.07 35.13
C ASN A 161 0.28 3.07 34.37
N GLN A 162 0.70 2.68 33.16
CA GLN A 162 0.01 1.66 32.38
C GLN A 162 0.34 0.27 32.93
N SER A 163 -0.55 -0.69 32.69
CA SER A 163 -0.34 -2.09 33.06
C SER A 163 -0.32 -3.02 31.85
N ASN A 164 -0.70 -2.52 30.67
CA ASN A 164 -0.80 -3.32 29.46
C ASN A 164 0.18 -2.83 28.41
N ILE A 165 0.83 -3.76 27.72
CA ILE A 165 1.74 -3.47 26.61
C ILE A 165 1.31 -4.26 25.38
N THR A 166 1.54 -3.72 24.19
CA THR A 166 1.06 -4.32 22.93
C THR A 166 2.22 -4.71 22.05
N CYS A 167 2.17 -5.89 21.43
CA CYS A 167 3.08 -6.24 20.35
C CYS A 167 2.65 -5.47 19.09
N ILE A 168 3.48 -4.55 18.63
CA ILE A 168 3.29 -3.74 17.42
C ILE A 168 4.34 -4.12 16.38
N GLU A 169 4.24 -3.60 15.15
CA GLU A 169 5.15 -3.95 14.05
C GLU A 169 6.64 -3.79 14.43
N SER A 170 7.00 -2.82 15.26
CA SER A 170 8.38 -2.58 15.73
C SER A 170 8.83 -3.45 16.92
N GLY A 171 7.93 -4.21 17.56
CA GLY A 171 8.19 -4.95 18.80
C GLY A 171 7.18 -4.58 19.90
N TRP A 172 7.57 -4.72 21.16
CA TRP A 172 6.70 -4.28 22.28
C TRP A 172 6.56 -2.76 22.31
N SER A 173 5.33 -2.26 22.54
CA SER A 173 5.00 -0.83 22.58
C SER A 173 5.82 -0.04 23.59
N ILE A 174 6.21 -0.70 24.69
CA ILE A 174 7.19 -0.25 25.68
C ILE A 174 8.09 -1.42 26.06
N HIS A 175 9.27 -1.13 26.58
CA HIS A 175 10.14 -2.18 27.12
C HIS A 175 9.51 -2.77 28.39
N PRO A 176 9.34 -4.11 28.50
CA PRO A 176 8.71 -4.79 29.64
C PRO A 176 9.62 -4.79 30.87
N LYS A 177 9.82 -3.61 31.47
CA LYS A 177 10.64 -3.40 32.66
C LYS A 177 9.94 -2.46 33.63
N CYS A 178 9.76 -2.89 34.87
CA CYS A 178 9.24 -2.04 35.92
C CYS A 178 10.39 -1.19 36.51
N SER A 179 10.19 0.13 36.53
CA SER A 179 11.14 1.09 37.13
C SER A 179 10.65 1.52 38.52
N PRO A 180 11.57 1.82 39.46
CA PRO A 180 11.20 2.27 40.80
C PRO A 180 10.43 3.59 40.70
N ILE A 181 9.35 3.70 41.47
CA ILE A 181 8.59 4.93 41.67
C ILE A 181 9.41 5.80 42.62
N LEU A 182 10.26 6.68 42.07
CA LEU A 182 10.87 7.73 42.86
C LEU A 182 9.78 8.76 43.14
N SER A 183 9.20 8.69 44.34
CA SER A 183 8.19 9.61 44.87
C SER A 183 8.63 11.09 44.90
N LYS A 184 9.87 11.40 44.47
CA LYS A 184 10.45 12.74 44.35
C LYS A 184 10.91 13.11 42.93
N GLY A 185 10.76 12.25 41.93
CA GLY A 185 11.13 12.54 40.55
C GLY A 185 10.13 13.51 39.92
N THR A 186 10.18 14.78 40.27
CA THR A 186 9.46 15.83 39.54
C THR A 186 10.11 15.99 38.17
N CYS A 187 9.32 16.02 37.11
CA CYS A 187 9.84 16.37 35.80
C CYS A 187 10.10 17.89 35.75
N GLY A 188 11.08 18.29 34.95
CA GLY A 188 11.22 19.70 34.55
C GLY A 188 10.15 20.11 33.52
N PRO A 189 10.31 21.26 32.88
CA PRO A 189 9.45 21.67 31.77
C PRO A 189 9.36 20.59 30.67
N PRO A 190 8.19 20.44 30.01
CA PRO A 190 8.02 19.53 28.88
C PRO A 190 9.03 19.80 27.76
N PRO A 191 9.50 18.76 27.04
CA PRO A 191 10.47 18.93 25.96
C PRO A 191 9.86 19.73 24.78
N PRO A 192 10.56 20.71 24.19
CA PRO A 192 10.06 21.40 23.00
C PRO A 192 9.98 20.43 21.81
N ILE A 193 9.06 20.68 20.89
CA ILE A 193 8.95 19.96 19.61
C ILE A 193 8.99 20.94 18.44
N ASP A 194 9.45 20.49 17.28
CA ASP A 194 9.42 21.29 16.06
C ASP A 194 7.97 21.50 15.61
N ASN A 195 7.65 22.71 15.15
CA ASN A 195 6.34 23.08 14.60
C ASN A 195 5.14 22.73 15.51
N GLY A 196 5.33 22.75 16.83
CA GLY A 196 4.28 22.54 17.81
C GLY A 196 4.67 23.02 19.20
N ASP A 197 3.68 23.12 20.09
CA ASP A 197 3.88 23.53 21.47
C ASP A 197 2.81 22.88 22.37
N ILE A 198 2.99 22.97 23.68
CA ILE A 198 1.96 22.58 24.64
C ILE A 198 0.80 23.58 24.67
N THR A 199 -0.41 23.11 24.97
CA THR A 199 -1.63 23.95 24.99
C THR A 199 -1.74 24.83 26.24
N THR A 200 -0.82 24.68 27.20
CA THR A 200 -0.79 25.38 28.49
C THR A 200 0.55 26.03 28.74
N PHE A 201 0.65 26.97 29.68
CA PHE A 201 1.94 27.56 30.04
C PHE A 201 2.83 26.57 30.79
N PRO A 202 4.13 26.45 30.43
CA PRO A 202 5.03 25.52 31.09
C PRO A 202 5.34 25.96 32.53
N LEU A 203 5.19 25.03 33.47
CA LEU A 203 5.67 25.18 34.84
C LEU A 203 7.15 24.76 34.96
N PRO A 204 7.88 25.29 35.96
CA PRO A 204 9.27 24.89 36.20
C PRO A 204 9.41 23.44 36.70
N ALA A 205 8.36 22.87 37.31
CA ALA A 205 8.37 21.51 37.83
C ALA A 205 6.97 20.89 37.77
N TYR A 206 6.94 19.58 37.52
CA TYR A 206 5.72 18.79 37.42
C TYR A 206 5.81 17.55 38.31
N PRO A 207 4.86 17.33 39.24
CA PRO A 207 4.86 16.12 40.05
C PRO A 207 4.63 14.86 39.20
N PRO A 208 5.06 13.67 39.68
CA PRO A 208 4.74 12.40 39.03
C PRO A 208 3.24 12.25 38.77
N GLY A 209 2.87 11.81 37.57
CA GLY A 209 1.48 11.68 37.11
C GLY A 209 0.91 12.93 36.44
N SER A 210 1.61 14.08 36.46
CA SER A 210 1.19 15.24 35.67
C SER A 210 1.17 14.95 34.17
N THR A 211 0.23 15.55 33.46
CA THR A 211 0.08 15.42 32.01
C THR A 211 0.06 16.78 31.33
N VAL A 212 0.62 16.85 30.13
CA VAL A 212 0.49 18.01 29.23
C VAL A 212 0.09 17.55 27.83
N GLU A 213 -0.66 18.39 27.12
CA GLU A 213 -1.12 18.13 25.76
C GLU A 213 -0.37 19.03 24.76
N TYR A 214 0.11 18.44 23.68
CA TYR A 214 0.73 19.15 22.57
C TYR A 214 -0.25 19.41 21.43
N GLN A 215 0.00 20.51 20.73
CA GLN A 215 -0.67 20.89 19.50
C GLN A 215 0.35 21.31 18.45
N CYS A 216 0.16 20.85 17.22
CA CYS A 216 0.96 21.27 16.07
C CYS A 216 0.47 22.63 15.54
N GLN A 217 1.39 23.38 14.94
CA GLN A 217 1.09 24.61 14.20
C GLN A 217 0.15 24.33 13.01
N PHE A 218 -0.43 25.39 12.47
CA PHE A 218 -1.39 25.30 11.36
C PHE A 218 -0.83 24.43 10.21
N LEU A 219 -1.68 23.53 9.70
CA LEU A 219 -1.43 22.56 8.63
C LEU A 219 -0.40 21.45 8.92
N HIS A 220 0.33 21.49 10.03
CA HIS A 220 1.19 20.38 10.43
C HIS A 220 0.34 19.26 11.03
N GLN A 221 0.73 18.01 10.76
CA GLN A 221 -0.04 16.84 11.20
C GLN A 221 0.61 16.20 12.43
N LEU A 222 -0.16 16.04 13.52
CA LEU A 222 0.34 15.37 14.73
C LEU A 222 0.47 13.86 14.51
N GLN A 223 1.66 13.33 14.76
CA GLN A 223 1.97 11.91 14.75
C GLN A 223 2.44 11.45 16.15
N GLY A 224 1.77 10.44 16.71
CA GLY A 224 2.06 9.91 18.04
C GLY A 224 1.00 10.27 19.09
N ASN A 225 1.35 10.14 20.37
CA ASN A 225 0.44 10.48 21.46
C ASN A 225 0.50 11.99 21.74
N ARG A 226 -0.65 12.67 21.66
CA ARG A 226 -0.74 14.12 21.91
C ARG A 226 -0.55 14.47 23.39
N ILE A 227 -0.84 13.55 24.30
CA ILE A 227 -0.68 13.74 25.73
C ILE A 227 0.59 13.01 26.17
N ILE A 228 1.49 13.74 26.85
CA ILE A 228 2.61 13.12 27.56
C ILE A 228 2.37 13.16 29.06
N THR A 229 2.96 12.20 29.77
CA THR A 229 2.85 12.07 31.22
C THR A 229 4.24 12.14 31.85
N CYS A 230 4.35 12.88 32.95
CA CYS A 230 5.54 12.90 33.80
C CYS A 230 5.55 11.63 34.64
N TRP A 231 6.60 10.84 34.50
CA TRP A 231 6.79 9.64 35.29
C TRP A 231 8.22 9.53 35.76
N ASN A 232 8.41 9.45 37.08
CA ASN A 232 9.71 9.20 37.68
C ASN A 232 10.81 10.21 37.27
N GLY A 233 10.46 11.48 37.08
CA GLY A 233 11.36 12.54 36.65
C GLY A 233 11.57 12.64 35.12
N GLU A 234 10.96 11.73 34.36
CA GLU A 234 11.06 11.71 32.90
C GLU A 234 9.68 11.88 32.24
N TRP A 235 9.64 12.66 31.16
CA TRP A 235 8.46 12.78 30.32
C TRP A 235 8.36 11.59 29.36
N SER A 236 7.15 11.06 29.16
CA SER A 236 6.92 10.09 28.09
C SER A 236 7.20 10.71 26.71
N LYS A 237 7.49 9.86 25.72
CA LYS A 237 7.85 10.29 24.36
C LYS A 237 6.86 11.32 23.79
N PRO A 238 7.32 12.54 23.41
CA PRO A 238 6.46 13.55 22.82
C PRO A 238 6.03 13.19 21.39
N PRO A 239 4.91 13.76 20.90
CA PRO A 239 4.50 13.59 19.52
C PRO A 239 5.45 14.32 18.56
N LYS A 240 5.33 14.02 17.27
CA LYS A 240 5.97 14.75 16.18
C LYS A 240 4.93 15.51 15.38
N CYS A 241 5.29 16.70 14.90
CA CYS A 241 4.50 17.44 13.93
C CYS A 241 5.10 17.21 12.54
N LEU A 242 4.36 16.53 11.68
CA LEU A 242 4.78 16.26 10.30
C LEU A 242 4.60 17.52 9.46
N ASP A 243 5.66 17.89 8.75
CA ASP A 243 5.70 19.13 7.98
C ASP A 243 4.67 19.16 6.85
N ALA A 244 4.01 20.30 6.69
CA ALA A 244 3.17 20.58 5.53
C ALA A 244 4.06 20.90 4.31
N CYS A 245 3.61 20.53 3.12
CA CYS A 245 4.31 20.87 1.88
C CYS A 245 3.88 22.24 1.40
N VAL A 246 4.87 23.07 1.06
CA VAL A 246 4.65 24.33 0.35
C VAL A 246 4.69 24.06 -1.16
N ILE A 247 3.59 24.39 -1.83
CA ILE A 247 3.45 24.33 -3.28
C ILE A 247 4.05 25.61 -3.87
N SER A 248 5.31 25.52 -4.28
CA SER A 248 6.11 26.64 -4.76
C SER A 248 5.71 27.00 -6.20
N GLU A 249 5.22 28.23 -6.39
CA GLU A 249 4.96 28.81 -7.70
C GLU A 249 6.23 28.79 -8.57
N GLU A 250 7.40 29.13 -8.01
CA GLU A 250 8.69 29.07 -8.71
C GLU A 250 9.00 27.66 -9.24
N LYS A 251 8.79 26.62 -8.43
CA LYS A 251 8.98 25.24 -8.87
C LYS A 251 7.97 24.86 -9.96
N MET A 252 6.72 25.32 -9.88
CA MET A 252 5.74 25.06 -10.94
C MET A 252 6.14 25.71 -12.28
N GLU A 253 6.61 26.96 -12.23
CA GLU A 253 7.13 27.68 -13.40
C GLU A 253 8.31 26.94 -14.04
N LYS A 254 9.31 26.57 -13.23
CA LYS A 254 10.52 25.87 -13.69
C LYS A 254 10.20 24.55 -14.40
N HIS A 255 9.15 23.85 -13.96
CA HIS A 255 8.74 22.56 -14.51
C HIS A 255 7.65 22.64 -15.59
N ASN A 256 7.21 23.85 -15.96
CA ASN A 256 6.15 24.11 -16.94
C ASN A 256 4.80 23.44 -16.62
N ILE A 257 4.42 23.48 -15.33
CA ILE A 257 3.19 22.89 -14.82
C ILE A 257 2.30 23.93 -14.13
N GLU A 258 1.04 23.59 -13.95
CA GLU A 258 0.08 24.35 -13.14
C GLU A 258 -0.82 23.38 -12.35
N LEU A 259 -1.48 23.88 -11.29
CA LEU A 259 -2.45 23.07 -10.53
C LEU A 259 -3.66 22.74 -11.42
N ARG A 260 -4.16 21.50 -11.30
CA ARG A 260 -5.34 21.04 -12.07
C ARG A 260 -6.61 21.80 -11.70
N TRP A 261 -6.78 22.13 -10.42
CA TRP A 261 -7.95 22.83 -9.88
C TRP A 261 -7.50 24.20 -9.35
N ARG A 262 -8.22 25.27 -9.73
CA ARG A 262 -7.89 26.66 -9.41
C ARG A 262 -8.67 27.23 -8.22
N ASP A 263 -9.37 26.39 -7.47
CA ASP A 263 -10.13 26.86 -6.32
C ASP A 263 -9.15 27.19 -5.18
N GLU A 264 -9.16 28.47 -4.80
CA GLU A 264 -8.32 29.12 -3.78
C GLU A 264 -6.87 28.62 -3.75
N LYS A 265 -5.96 29.29 -4.49
CA LYS A 265 -4.49 29.07 -4.50
C LYS A 265 -4.03 28.19 -3.34
N LYS A 266 -4.09 26.86 -3.49
CA LYS A 266 -3.81 25.93 -2.41
C LYS A 266 -2.30 25.86 -2.26
N VAL A 267 -1.70 26.88 -1.65
CA VAL A 267 -0.23 27.04 -1.54
C VAL A 267 0.35 26.03 -0.54
N TYR A 268 -0.49 25.40 0.29
CA TYR A 268 -0.06 24.45 1.29
C TYR A 268 -0.87 23.16 1.24
N SER A 269 -0.19 22.05 1.46
CA SER A 269 -0.76 20.71 1.46
C SER A 269 -0.33 19.97 2.74
N ARG A 270 -1.27 19.37 3.46
CA ARG A 270 -0.92 18.59 4.67
C ARG A 270 -0.18 17.32 4.26
N THR A 271 0.63 16.75 5.15
CA THR A 271 1.18 15.40 4.91
C THR A 271 0.03 14.42 4.65
N GLY A 272 0.16 13.60 3.59
CA GLY A 272 -0.89 12.69 3.10
C GLY A 272 -1.88 13.31 2.10
N ASP A 273 -1.97 14.64 1.98
CA ASP A 273 -2.80 15.27 0.95
C ASP A 273 -2.18 15.06 -0.44
N VAL A 274 -3.05 14.92 -1.45
CA VAL A 274 -2.67 14.77 -2.86
C VAL A 274 -2.83 16.11 -3.59
N VAL A 275 -1.80 16.45 -4.37
CA VAL A 275 -1.74 17.61 -5.25
C VAL A 275 -1.74 17.14 -6.70
N GLU A 276 -2.69 17.61 -7.50
CA GLU A 276 -2.79 17.27 -8.91
C GLU A 276 -2.28 18.42 -9.78
N PHE A 277 -1.34 18.10 -10.66
CA PHE A 277 -0.76 19.02 -11.64
C PHE A 277 -1.23 18.69 -13.06
N VAL A 278 -1.13 19.69 -13.93
CA VAL A 278 -1.27 19.56 -15.40
C VAL A 278 -0.16 20.35 -16.08
N CYS A 279 0.19 20.00 -17.32
CA CYS A 279 1.14 20.79 -18.09
C CYS A 279 0.52 22.12 -18.51
N LYS A 280 1.34 23.17 -18.53
CA LYS A 280 0.94 24.46 -19.10
C LYS A 280 0.62 24.34 -20.60
N PRO A 281 -0.20 25.25 -21.16
CA PRO A 281 -0.47 25.29 -22.59
C PRO A 281 0.81 25.32 -23.42
N GLY A 282 0.87 24.50 -24.47
CA GLY A 282 2.06 24.37 -25.34
C GLY A 282 3.14 23.40 -24.82
N TYR A 283 2.93 22.78 -23.67
CA TYR A 283 3.80 21.76 -23.09
C TYR A 283 3.09 20.41 -23.01
N ARG A 284 3.87 19.33 -23.05
CA ARG A 284 3.41 17.96 -22.86
C ARG A 284 4.22 17.27 -21.78
N ARG A 285 3.67 16.18 -21.22
CA ARG A 285 4.35 15.38 -20.20
C ARG A 285 5.68 14.86 -20.75
N LYS A 286 6.76 15.05 -19.99
CA LYS A 286 8.04 14.41 -20.29
C LYS A 286 7.93 12.91 -19.99
N ARG A 287 8.60 12.05 -20.76
CA ARG A 287 8.54 10.59 -20.58
C ARG A 287 9.07 10.16 -19.21
N ASP A 288 10.16 10.76 -18.76
CA ASP A 288 10.82 10.44 -17.47
C ASP A 288 10.35 11.37 -16.33
N SER A 289 9.15 11.91 -16.45
CA SER A 289 8.55 12.74 -15.40
C SER A 289 8.06 11.88 -14.24
N THR A 290 8.14 12.41 -13.03
CA THR A 290 7.36 11.90 -11.89
C THR A 290 5.85 12.04 -12.14
N GLU A 291 5.05 11.40 -11.29
CA GLU A 291 3.59 11.37 -11.42
C GLU A 291 2.95 12.76 -11.27
N PHE A 292 1.90 13.01 -12.04
CA PHE A 292 1.14 14.27 -11.98
C PHE A 292 0.17 14.35 -10.78
N ARG A 293 0.12 13.31 -9.95
CA ARG A 293 -0.60 13.26 -8.67
C ARG A 293 0.42 13.07 -7.57
N ALA A 294 0.97 14.16 -7.05
CA ALA A 294 2.01 14.11 -6.03
C ALA A 294 1.39 14.07 -4.63
N THR A 295 1.89 13.22 -3.75
CA THR A 295 1.46 13.19 -2.34
C THR A 295 2.47 13.95 -1.49
N CYS A 296 1.99 14.82 -0.61
CA CYS A 296 2.86 15.49 0.35
C CYS A 296 3.34 14.49 1.42
N GLN A 297 4.65 14.40 1.64
CA GLN A 297 5.26 13.51 2.63
C GLN A 297 6.27 14.30 3.46
N GLU A 298 5.89 14.72 4.67
CA GLU A 298 6.77 15.41 5.64
C GLU A 298 7.53 16.58 4.99
N GLY A 299 6.79 17.57 4.47
CA GLY A 299 7.34 18.76 3.83
C GLY A 299 7.93 18.54 2.42
N LYS A 300 8.02 17.29 1.96
CA LYS A 300 8.54 16.95 0.63
C LYS A 300 7.40 16.69 -0.34
N LEU A 301 7.42 17.45 -1.44
CA LEU A 301 6.52 17.28 -2.58
C LEU A 301 7.38 17.18 -3.84
N GLU A 302 7.26 16.08 -4.57
CA GLU A 302 7.93 15.90 -5.85
C GLU A 302 7.11 16.50 -6.98
N TYR A 303 7.75 17.30 -7.85
CA TYR A 303 7.08 18.04 -8.91
C TYR A 303 7.25 17.30 -10.24
N PRO A 304 6.17 17.06 -11.01
CA PRO A 304 6.26 16.53 -12.37
C PRO A 304 6.85 17.56 -13.32
N THR A 305 7.29 17.13 -14.50
CA THR A 305 7.97 17.98 -15.48
C THR A 305 7.35 17.86 -16.87
N CYS A 306 7.20 19.01 -17.54
CA CYS A 306 6.69 19.08 -18.91
C CYS A 306 7.75 19.66 -19.86
N GLU A 307 7.76 19.15 -21.09
CA GLU A 307 8.61 19.61 -22.18
C GLU A 307 7.80 20.30 -23.28
N ARG A 308 8.43 21.20 -24.04
CA ARG A 308 7.74 21.95 -25.09
C ARG A 308 7.24 21.01 -26.19
N GLN A 309 5.98 21.16 -26.59
CA GLN A 309 5.41 20.36 -27.67
C GLN A 309 6.03 20.79 -29.00
N ARG A 310 6.83 19.91 -29.63
CA ARG A 310 7.33 20.14 -31.00
C ARG A 310 6.21 19.84 -31.98
N PHE A 311 5.67 20.88 -32.61
CA PHE A 311 4.85 20.71 -33.80
C PHE A 311 5.78 20.33 -34.95
N ASN A 312 5.69 19.09 -35.44
CA ASN A 312 6.26 18.76 -36.74
C ASN A 312 5.39 19.45 -37.79
N THR A 313 5.82 20.62 -38.27
CA THR A 313 5.40 21.13 -39.56
C THR A 313 6.02 20.22 -40.62
N ARG A 314 5.32 19.13 -40.96
CA ARG A 314 5.56 18.48 -42.26
C ARG A 314 4.97 19.41 -43.30
N SER A 315 5.89 20.18 -43.90
CA SER A 315 5.77 20.88 -45.18
C SER A 315 5.28 19.95 -46.28
#